data_AF-A0A9X5MP82-F1
#
_entry.id   AF-A0A9X5MP82-F1
#
_cell.length_a   1.000
_cell.length_b   1.000
_cell.length_c   1.000
_cell.angle_alpha   90.00
_cell.angle_beta   90.00
_cell.angle_gamma   90.00
#
_symmetry.space_group_name_H-M   'P 1'
#
loop_
_entity.id
_entity.type
_entity.pdbx_description
1 polymer ?
#
loop_
_entity_poly.entity_id
_entity_poly.type
_entity_poly.pdbx_seq_one_letter_code
_entity_poly.pdbx_strand_id
1 'polypeptide(L)'
;MPRFKFPDPSEATVGNPTFFVDSGRIMNLYNQDNPENTAIRYCKRVIDWFINEALFIGWTNAVESGNANGVFLHLKIQVINNSSNQLPSF
;
A
#
# COMPACT_ATOMS: atom_id res chain seq x y z
N MET A 1 -20.78 -9.61 7.29
CA MET A 1 -19.42 -10.10 6.96
C MET A 1 -18.40 -9.23 7.67
N PRO A 2 -17.25 -9.76 8.13
CA PRO A 2 -16.18 -8.92 8.67
C PRO A 2 -15.75 -7.87 7.64
N ARG A 3 -15.54 -6.62 8.06
CA ARG A 3 -15.01 -5.58 7.17
C ARG A 3 -13.57 -5.91 6.82
N PHE A 4 -13.25 -5.87 5.53
CA PHE A 4 -11.87 -5.92 5.08
C PHE A 4 -11.19 -4.60 5.45
N LYS A 5 -10.01 -4.69 6.04
CA LYS A 5 -9.18 -3.53 6.37
C LYS A 5 -8.18 -3.27 5.24
N PHE A 6 -8.06 -2.01 4.86
CA PHE A 6 -7.01 -1.57 3.96
C PHE A 6 -5.64 -1.68 4.67
N PRO A 7 -4.55 -2.08 3.98
CA PRO A 7 -3.22 -2.11 4.59
C PRO A 7 -2.77 -0.71 5.05
N ASP A 8 -2.25 -0.65 6.27
CA ASP A 8 -1.77 0.58 6.88
C ASP A 8 -0.26 0.75 6.63
N PRO A 9 0.21 1.93 6.15
CA PRO A 9 1.63 2.19 5.96
C PRO A 9 2.48 1.94 7.22
N SER A 10 1.90 2.09 8.42
CA SER A 10 2.60 1.81 9.69
C SER A 10 2.98 0.34 9.89
N GLU A 11 2.39 -0.58 9.12
CA GLU A 11 2.77 -2.00 9.10
C GLU A 11 4.09 -2.24 8.34
N ALA A 12 4.54 -1.29 7.51
CA ALA A 12 5.79 -1.38 6.78
C ALA A 12 6.99 -1.05 7.70
N THR A 13 8.08 -1.81 7.55
CA THR A 13 9.30 -1.64 8.35
C THR A 13 10.50 -1.32 7.47
N VAL A 14 11.60 -0.84 8.07
CA VAL A 14 12.85 -0.57 7.33
C VAL A 14 13.35 -1.82 6.58
N GLY A 15 13.21 -3.00 7.18
CA GLY A 15 13.62 -4.27 6.57
C GLY A 15 12.61 -4.84 5.56
N ASN A 16 11.36 -4.40 5.61
CA ASN A 16 10.32 -4.78 4.67
C ASN A 16 9.38 -3.60 4.38
N PRO A 17 9.78 -2.69 3.46
CA PRO A 17 8.99 -1.51 3.11
C PRO A 17 7.87 -1.81 2.11
N THR A 18 7.75 -3.07 1.67
CA THR A 18 6.83 -3.49 0.60
C THR A 18 5.74 -4.38 1.16
N PHE A 19 4.50 -4.14 0.75
CA PHE A 19 3.34 -4.94 1.10
C PHE A 19 2.61 -5.39 -0.17
N PHE A 20 2.41 -6.69 -0.34
CA PHE A 20 1.65 -7.23 -1.48
C PHE A 20 0.19 -7.44 -1.10
N VAL A 21 -0.72 -6.98 -1.96
CA VAL A 21 -2.16 -7.16 -1.80
C VAL A 21 -2.69 -7.92 -3.01
N ASP A 22 -3.28 -9.08 -2.77
CA ASP A 22 -3.84 -9.92 -3.83
C ASP A 22 -5.13 -9.29 -4.41
N SER A 23 -5.41 -9.63 -5.66
CA SER A 23 -6.57 -9.13 -6.40
C SER A 23 -7.91 -9.45 -5.72
N GLY A 24 -8.02 -10.57 -5.01
CA GLY A 24 -9.22 -10.95 -4.26
C GLY A 24 -9.51 -9.98 -3.12
N ARG A 25 -8.49 -9.67 -2.30
CA ARG A 25 -8.60 -8.65 -1.24
C ARG A 25 -8.91 -7.27 -1.80
N ILE A 26 -8.29 -6.88 -2.90
CA ILE A 26 -8.56 -5.59 -3.57
C ILE A 26 -10.02 -5.52 -4.05
N MET A 27 -10.52 -6.57 -4.69
CA MET A 27 -11.92 -6.65 -5.14
C MET A 27 -12.92 -6.53 -3.99
N ASN A 28 -12.64 -7.21 -2.87
CA ASN A 28 -13.49 -7.13 -1.69
C ASN A 28 -13.49 -5.72 -1.07
N LEU A 29 -12.33 -5.06 -1.00
CA LEU A 29 -12.23 -3.67 -0.56
C LEU A 29 -12.99 -2.72 -1.49
N TYR A 30 -12.84 -2.87 -2.80
CA TYR A 30 -13.55 -2.07 -3.80
C TYR A 30 -15.06 -2.19 -3.64
N ASN A 31 -15.58 -3.42 -3.63
CA ASN A 31 -17.01 -3.70 -3.54
C ASN A 31 -17.60 -3.28 -2.18
N GLN A 32 -16.80 -3.32 -1.11
CA GLN A 32 -17.20 -2.85 0.20
C GLN A 32 -17.42 -1.33 0.23
N ASP A 33 -16.58 -0.57 -0.47
CA ASP A 33 -16.64 0.90 -0.49
C ASP A 33 -17.54 1.45 -1.61
N ASN A 34 -17.84 0.63 -2.62
CA ASN A 34 -18.64 0.97 -3.80
C ASN A 34 -19.88 0.05 -3.93
N PRO A 35 -20.81 0.01 -2.95
CA PRO A 35 -21.92 -0.94 -2.94
C PRO A 35 -22.89 -0.77 -4.12
N GLU A 36 -23.05 0.45 -4.62
CA GLU A 36 -23.91 0.77 -5.77
C GLU A 36 -23.25 0.50 -7.13
N ASN A 37 -21.94 0.24 -7.15
CA ASN A 37 -21.16 0.09 -8.39
C ASN A 37 -20.10 -1.01 -8.28
N THR A 38 -20.52 -2.18 -7.81
CA THR A 38 -19.64 -3.32 -7.61
C THR A 38 -19.00 -3.80 -8.92
N ALA A 39 -17.88 -4.51 -8.77
CA ALA A 39 -17.17 -5.19 -9.84
C ALA A 39 -17.22 -6.70 -9.62
N ILE A 40 -17.39 -7.45 -10.72
CA ILE A 40 -17.37 -8.92 -10.74
C ILE A 40 -15.96 -9.43 -11.09
N ARG A 41 -15.16 -8.61 -11.78
CA ARG A 41 -13.81 -8.96 -12.25
C ARG A 41 -12.80 -7.91 -11.81
N TYR A 42 -11.57 -8.37 -11.60
CA TYR A 42 -10.42 -7.50 -11.38
C TYR A 42 -10.09 -6.78 -12.68
N CYS A 43 -10.47 -5.51 -12.77
CA CYS A 43 -10.34 -4.70 -13.98
C CYS A 43 -9.67 -3.36 -13.68
N LYS A 44 -9.29 -2.63 -14.73
CA LYS A 44 -8.57 -1.35 -14.61
C LYS A 44 -9.22 -0.37 -13.63
N ARG A 45 -10.54 -0.23 -13.63
CA ARG A 45 -11.26 0.64 -12.68
C ARG A 45 -11.00 0.27 -11.21
N VAL A 46 -11.01 -1.02 -10.89
CA VAL A 46 -10.76 -1.53 -9.54
C VAL A 46 -9.31 -1.27 -9.13
N ILE A 47 -8.38 -1.52 -10.06
CA ILE A 47 -6.94 -1.29 -9.87
C ILE A 47 -6.66 0.20 -9.62
N ASP A 48 -7.19 1.06 -10.50
CA ASP A 48 -7.01 2.51 -10.41
C ASP A 48 -7.59 3.06 -9.10
N TRP A 49 -8.78 2.59 -8.68
CA TRP A 49 -9.35 2.94 -7.37
C TRP A 49 -8.43 2.54 -6.23
N PHE A 50 -7.93 1.31 -6.23
CA PHE A 50 -7.09 0.80 -5.14
C PHE A 50 -5.75 1.56 -5.03
N ILE A 51 -5.12 1.85 -6.17
CA ILE A 51 -3.89 2.65 -6.22
C ILE A 51 -4.14 4.05 -5.67
N ASN A 52 -5.22 4.71 -6.08
CA ASN A 52 -5.56 6.04 -5.57
C ASN A 52 -5.81 6.03 -4.07
N GLU A 53 -6.54 5.04 -3.57
CA GLU A 53 -6.84 4.90 -2.14
C GLU A 53 -5.56 4.66 -1.33
N ALA A 54 -4.65 3.80 -1.82
CA ALA A 54 -3.37 3.56 -1.17
C ALA A 54 -2.52 4.83 -1.05
N LEU A 55 -2.44 5.61 -2.13
CA LEU A 55 -1.72 6.89 -2.13
C LEU A 55 -2.38 7.92 -1.19
N PHE A 56 -3.71 7.96 -1.15
CA PHE A 56 -4.46 8.83 -0.24
C PHE A 56 -4.20 8.50 1.23
N ILE A 57 -4.13 7.21 1.58
CA ILE A 57 -3.83 6.72 2.94
C ILE A 57 -2.38 7.03 3.37
N GLY A 58 -1.47 7.26 2.40
CA GLY A 58 -0.09 7.68 2.67
C GLY A 58 0.97 6.65 2.28
N TRP A 59 0.61 5.62 1.52
CA TRP A 59 1.63 4.81 0.84
C TRP A 59 2.41 5.69 -0.15
N THR A 60 3.73 5.50 -0.23
CA THR A 60 4.57 6.32 -1.11
C THR A 60 4.37 5.94 -2.58
N ASN A 61 4.15 4.66 -2.85
CA ASN A 61 3.92 4.16 -4.20
C ASN A 61 3.00 2.94 -4.17
N ALA A 62 2.25 2.72 -5.25
CA ALA A 62 1.40 1.56 -5.46
C ALA A 62 1.48 1.14 -6.93
N VAL A 63 1.87 -0.11 -7.20
CA VAL A 63 2.15 -0.61 -8.55
C VAL A 63 1.49 -1.98 -8.77
N GLU A 64 0.76 -2.12 -9.88
CA GLU A 64 0.16 -3.40 -10.26
C GLU A 64 1.23 -4.44 -10.61
N SER A 65 1.00 -5.71 -10.25
CA SER A 65 2.01 -6.77 -10.32
C SER A 65 2.35 -7.27 -11.74
N GLY A 66 1.76 -6.68 -12.80
CA GLY A 66 2.01 -7.00 -14.21
C GLY A 66 1.34 -8.29 -14.71
N ASN A 67 0.77 -9.08 -13.81
CA ASN A 67 0.09 -10.36 -14.09
C ASN A 67 -1.36 -10.39 -13.56
N ALA A 68 -1.95 -9.22 -13.26
CA ALA A 68 -3.29 -9.09 -12.71
C ALA A 68 -3.54 -9.84 -11.39
N ASN A 69 -2.48 -10.18 -10.65
CA ASN A 69 -2.60 -10.90 -9.38
C ASN A 69 -2.69 -9.98 -8.16
N GLY A 70 -2.38 -8.70 -8.29
CA GLY A 70 -2.46 -7.77 -7.17
C GLY A 70 -1.73 -6.46 -7.40
N VAL A 71 -1.47 -5.77 -6.28
CA VAL A 71 -0.75 -4.49 -6.22
C VAL A 71 0.33 -4.58 -5.14
N PHE A 72 1.52 -4.10 -5.45
CA PHE A 72 2.59 -3.85 -4.49
C PHE A 72 2.48 -2.43 -3.97
N LEU A 73 2.38 -2.30 -2.64
CA LEU A 73 2.44 -1.04 -1.92
C LEU A 73 3.86 -0.86 -1.39
N HIS A 74 4.40 0.36 -1.51
CA HIS A 74 5.74 0.68 -1.04
C HIS A 74 5.72 1.91 -0.15
N LEU A 75 6.46 1.84 0.96
CA LEU A 75 6.73 2.97 1.82
C LEU A 75 8.20 3.39 1.70
N LYS A 76 8.46 4.64 1.33
CA LYS A 76 9.82 5.19 1.37
C LYS A 76 10.15 5.60 2.80
N ILE A 77 11.03 4.83 3.44
CA ILE A 77 11.51 5.13 4.79
C ILE A 77 12.86 5.83 4.68
N GLN A 78 12.97 7.02 5.28
CA GLN A 78 14.24 7.76 5.38
C GLN A 78 14.83 7.54 6.77
N VAL A 79 16.01 6.92 6.84
CA VAL A 79 16.76 6.79 8.10
C VAL A 79 17.62 8.03 8.28
N ILE A 80 17.29 8.86 9.25
CA ILE A 80 18.08 10.03 9.61
C ILE A 80 19.07 9.61 10.68
N ASN A 81 20.34 9.48 10.31
CA ASN A 81 21.42 9.24 11.26
C ASN A 81 21.85 10.56 11.90
N ASN A 82 21.39 10.83 13.11
CA ASN A 82 21.88 11.95 13.93
C ASN A 82 23.23 11.59 14.54
N SER A 83 24.27 11.47 13.70
CA SER A 83 25.64 11.39 14.16
C SER A 83 26.07 12.79 14.60
N SER A 84 25.75 13.17 15.84
CA SER A 84 26.33 14.36 16.45
C SER A 84 27.85 14.20 16.51
N ASN A 85 28.54 15.10 15.81
CA ASN A 85 30.00 15.22 15.79
C ASN A 85 30.59 15.12 17.21
N GLN A 86 31.16 13.96 17.57
CA GLN A 86 32.16 13.92 18.62
C GLN A 86 33.45 14.50 18.03
N LEU A 87 33.72 15.76 18.37
CA LEU A 87 35.05 16.34 18.19
C LEU A 87 36.07 15.48 18.95
N PRO A 88 37.22 15.14 18.35
CA PRO A 88 38.28 14.49 19.09
C PRO A 88 38.77 15.44 20.18
N SER A 89 38.71 14.99 21.44
CA SER A 89 39.44 15.60 22.54
C SER A 89 40.93 15.40 22.31
N PHE A 90 41.64 16.50 22.09
CA PHE A 90 43.11 16.58 22.02
C PHE A 90 43.76 16.27 23.36
#